data_AF-A0A1E2S3E8-F1
#
_entry.id   AF-A0A1E2S3E8-F1
#
_cell.length_a   1.000
_cell.length_b   1.000
_cell.length_c   1.000
_cell.angle_alpha   90.00
_cell.angle_beta   90.00
_cell.angle_gamma   90.00
#
_symmetry.space_group_name_H-M   'P 1'
#
loop_
_entity.id
_entity.type
_entity.pdbx_description
1 polymer ?
#
loop_
_entity_poly.entity_id
_entity_poly.type
_entity_poly.pdbx_seq_one_letter_code
_entity_poly.pdbx_strand_id
1 'polypeptide(L)'
;MTNSRLTDPEVLELRYPVLLEEFSIRRGSGGKGKHSAGDGTKRVIRFLEEMDCAILSGARTVPPFGVDGGAPGDTGENAVRRNSGDIESLRACDQTVLAPGEAIVIKTPTGGGFGKA
;
A
#
# COMPACT_ATOMS: atom_id res chain seq x y z
N MET A 1 -9.76 -5.62 -9.61
CA MET A 1 -10.05 -7.03 -9.99
C MET A 1 -10.58 -7.77 -8.78
N THR A 2 -11.75 -8.41 -8.86
CA THR A 2 -12.42 -9.09 -7.73
C THR A 2 -11.96 -10.54 -7.51
N ASN A 3 -11.22 -11.12 -8.46
CA ASN A 3 -10.60 -12.45 -8.36
C ASN A 3 -9.07 -12.34 -8.38
N SER A 4 -8.52 -11.48 -7.52
CA SER A 4 -7.07 -11.26 -7.46
C SER A 4 -6.45 -12.26 -6.50
N ARG A 5 -5.77 -13.28 -7.03
CA ARG A 5 -4.84 -14.07 -6.22
C ARG A 5 -3.54 -13.28 -6.12
N LEU A 6 -3.13 -12.98 -4.89
CA LEU A 6 -1.85 -12.33 -4.68
C LEU A 6 -0.72 -13.32 -4.96
N THR A 7 0.33 -12.88 -5.65
CA THR A 7 1.54 -13.67 -5.87
C THR A 7 2.24 -13.96 -4.54
N ASP A 8 2.68 -15.19 -4.35
CA ASP A 8 3.42 -15.60 -3.16
C ASP A 8 4.74 -14.81 -3.04
N PRO A 9 5.15 -14.41 -1.82
CA PRO A 9 6.39 -13.67 -1.60
C PRO A 9 7.62 -14.33 -2.24
N GLU A 10 7.77 -15.65 -2.09
CA GLU A 10 8.91 -16.39 -2.64
C GLU A 10 9.00 -16.29 -4.18
N VAL A 11 7.86 -16.24 -4.87
CA VAL A 11 7.83 -16.09 -6.33
C VAL A 11 8.23 -14.67 -6.74
N LEU A 12 7.88 -13.65 -5.94
CA LEU A 12 8.32 -12.27 -6.18
C LEU A 12 9.85 -12.16 -6.03
N GLU A 13 10.39 -12.67 -4.93
CA GLU A 13 11.82 -12.59 -4.59
C GLU A 13 12.69 -13.44 -5.52
N LEU A 14 12.15 -14.54 -6.06
CA LEU A 14 12.84 -15.34 -7.08
C LEU A 14 12.93 -14.62 -8.43
N ARG A 15 11.91 -13.84 -8.80
CA ARG A 15 11.81 -13.24 -10.15
C ARG A 15 12.46 -11.87 -10.26
N TYR A 16 12.61 -11.15 -9.16
CA TYR A 16 13.15 -9.81 -9.12
C TYR A 16 14.17 -9.70 -7.98
N PRO A 17 15.22 -8.86 -8.13
CA PRO A 17 16.24 -8.68 -7.10
C PRO A 17 15.69 -7.81 -5.95
N VAL A 18 14.72 -8.35 -5.21
CA VAL A 18 14.03 -7.68 -4.10
C VAL A 18 13.78 -8.65 -2.94
N LEU A 19 13.56 -8.10 -1.74
CA LEU A 19 13.10 -8.82 -0.56
C LEU A 19 11.82 -8.18 -0.02
N LEU A 20 10.79 -8.96 0.28
CA LEU A 20 9.59 -8.49 0.96
C LEU A 20 9.81 -8.49 2.47
N GLU A 21 10.29 -7.36 3.01
CA GLU A 21 10.59 -7.21 4.44
C GLU A 21 9.33 -7.24 5.32
N GLU A 22 8.23 -6.70 4.82
CA GLU A 22 6.96 -6.68 5.55
C GLU A 22 5.81 -6.93 4.60
N PHE A 23 4.89 -7.79 5.04
CA PHE A 23 3.56 -7.87 4.49
C PHE A 23 2.55 -8.08 5.60
N SER A 24 1.87 -7.00 6.00
CA SER A 24 1.02 -6.96 7.19
C SER A 24 -0.35 -6.37 6.88
N ILE A 25 -1.34 -6.71 7.71
CA ILE A 25 -2.67 -6.08 7.67
C ILE A 25 -2.61 -4.77 8.46
N ARG A 26 -3.09 -3.68 7.87
CA ARG A 26 -3.29 -2.38 8.53
C ARG A 26 -4.55 -2.44 9.39
N ARG A 27 -4.48 -3.16 10.51
CA ARG A 27 -5.66 -3.45 11.35
C ARG A 27 -6.40 -2.18 11.77
N GLY A 28 -7.71 -2.16 11.56
CA GLY A 28 -8.57 -1.02 11.87
C GLY A 28 -8.65 0.06 10.81
N SER A 29 -7.91 -0.03 9.69
CA SER A 29 -7.92 0.97 8.61
C SER A 29 -9.18 0.98 7.74
N GLY A 30 -10.02 -0.06 7.81
CA GLY A 30 -11.30 -0.08 7.11
C GLY A 30 -12.28 0.94 7.68
N GLY A 31 -13.00 1.65 6.81
CA GLY A 31 -14.04 2.60 7.20
C GLY A 31 -15.10 1.96 8.10
N LYS A 32 -15.51 2.68 9.15
CA LYS A 32 -16.40 2.17 10.19
C LYS A 32 -17.87 2.37 9.84
N GLY A 33 -18.70 1.47 10.31
CA GLY A 33 -20.15 1.53 10.20
C GLY A 33 -20.78 0.29 10.82
N LYS A 34 -22.10 0.18 10.74
CA LYS A 34 -22.84 -1.04 11.11
C LYS A 34 -22.21 -2.28 10.45
N HIS A 35 -21.79 -2.13 9.20
CA HIS A 35 -20.92 -3.07 8.50
C HIS A 35 -19.62 -2.35 8.13
N SER A 36 -18.55 -2.64 8.87
CA SER A 36 -17.23 -2.05 8.63
C SER A 36 -16.58 -2.65 7.39
N ALA A 37 -15.82 -1.83 6.66
CA ALA A 37 -15.05 -2.28 5.52
C ALA A 37 -13.84 -3.12 5.92
N GLY A 38 -13.29 -3.88 4.96
CA GLY A 38 -12.05 -4.62 5.15
C GLY A 38 -10.84 -3.69 5.33
N ASP A 39 -9.90 -4.14 6.16
CA ASP A 39 -8.63 -3.45 6.39
C ASP A 39 -7.69 -3.55 5.19
N GLY A 40 -6.83 -2.56 5.05
CA GLY A 40 -5.79 -2.54 4.02
C GLY A 40 -4.58 -3.38 4.39
N THR A 41 -3.56 -3.35 3.53
CA THR A 41 -2.27 -3.99 3.77
C THR A 41 -1.13 -2.99 3.67
N LYS A 42 -0.02 -3.30 4.34
CA LYS A 42 1.26 -2.61 4.21
C LYS A 42 2.26 -3.60 3.64
N ARG A 43 2.99 -3.17 2.61
CA ARG A 43 4.10 -3.91 2.03
C ARG A 43 5.36 -3.05 2.07
N VAL A 44 6.47 -3.64 2.49
CA VAL A 44 7.80 -3.02 2.41
C VAL A 44 8.66 -3.94 1.57
N ILE A 45 9.09 -3.45 0.40
CA ILE A 45 9.86 -4.22 -0.57
C ILE A 45 11.21 -3.55 -0.71
N ARG A 46 12.26 -4.20 -0.20
CA ARG A 46 13.65 -3.73 -0.29
C ARG A 46 14.29 -4.21 -1.58
N PHE A 47 15.02 -3.31 -2.23
CA PHE A 47 15.72 -3.58 -3.47
C PHE A 47 17.13 -4.10 -3.17
N LEU A 48 17.56 -5.12 -3.91
CA LEU A 48 18.88 -5.75 -3.78
C LEU A 48 19.87 -5.28 -4.84
N GLU A 49 19.37 -4.65 -5.91
CA GLU A 49 20.12 -4.04 -7.00
C GLU A 49 19.55 -2.64 -7.28
N GLU A 50 20.29 -1.80 -8.02
CA GLU A 50 19.76 -0.51 -8.48
C GLU A 50 18.62 -0.75 -9.49
N MET A 51 17.46 -0.14 -9.27
CA MET A 51 16.29 -0.31 -10.13
C MET A 51 15.46 0.95 -10.27
N ASP A 52 14.89 1.17 -11.45
CA ASP A 52 13.79 2.09 -11.68
C ASP A 52 12.48 1.52 -11.09
N CYS A 53 11.82 2.32 -10.25
CA CYS A 53 10.52 1.99 -9.69
C CYS A 53 9.49 3.04 -10.11
N ALA A 54 8.50 2.60 -10.87
CA ALA A 54 7.32 3.40 -11.20
C ALA A 54 6.13 2.91 -10.40
N ILE A 55 5.32 3.85 -9.88
CA ILE A 55 4.09 3.56 -9.18
C ILE A 55 2.89 4.16 -9.90
N LEU A 56 1.85 3.35 -10.06
CA LEU A 56 0.54 3.77 -10.55
C LEU A 56 -0.51 3.27 -9.57
N SER A 57 -1.16 4.21 -8.88
CA SER A 57 -2.06 3.87 -7.78
C SER A 57 -3.20 4.88 -7.62
N GLY A 58 -4.38 4.41 -7.25
CA GLY A 58 -5.57 5.24 -7.03
C GLY A 58 -5.84 5.52 -5.54
N ALA A 59 -6.81 6.40 -5.24
CA ALA A 59 -7.26 6.70 -3.89
C ALA A 59 -6.13 7.08 -2.91
N ARG A 60 -5.23 7.98 -3.36
CA ARG A 60 -4.13 8.56 -2.56
C ARG A 60 -4.41 9.97 -2.04
N THR A 61 -5.48 10.61 -2.54
CA THR A 61 -5.86 11.98 -2.16
C THR A 61 -7.30 12.02 -1.65
N VAL A 62 -8.22 11.42 -2.41
CA VAL A 62 -9.64 11.33 -2.02
C VAL A 62 -9.89 9.94 -1.43
N PRO A 63 -10.36 9.83 -0.18
CA PRO A 63 -10.65 8.54 0.44
C PRO A 63 -11.90 7.90 -0.19
N PRO A 64 -11.97 6.56 -0.27
CA PRO A 64 -13.21 5.88 -0.61
C PRO A 64 -14.31 6.20 0.40
N PHE A 65 -15.46 6.66 -0.08
CA PHE A 65 -16.57 7.14 0.76
C PHE A 65 -17.28 5.99 1.48
N GLY A 66 -17.84 6.30 2.65
CA GLY A 66 -18.81 5.43 3.33
C GLY A 66 -20.24 5.70 2.84
N VAL A 67 -21.16 4.79 3.15
CA VAL A 67 -22.55 4.83 2.67
C VAL A 67 -23.51 4.76 3.85
N ASP A 68 -24.65 5.46 3.76
CA ASP A 68 -25.72 5.46 4.77
C ASP A 68 -25.25 5.81 6.20
N GLY A 69 -24.39 6.83 6.31
CA GLY A 69 -23.81 7.26 7.58
C GLY A 69 -22.58 6.47 8.03
N GLY A 70 -22.08 5.54 7.21
CA GLY A 70 -20.78 4.91 7.40
C GLY A 70 -19.63 5.91 7.15
N ALA A 71 -18.54 5.74 7.89
CA ALA A 71 -17.33 6.55 7.77
C ALA A 71 -16.53 6.18 6.51
N PRO A 72 -15.81 7.14 5.90
CA PRO A 72 -14.90 6.86 4.80
C PRO A 72 -13.77 5.91 5.22
N GLY A 73 -13.17 5.24 4.24
CA GLY A 73 -11.93 4.49 4.43
C GLY A 73 -10.70 5.39 4.42
N ASP A 74 -9.55 4.80 4.66
CA ASP A 74 -8.26 5.47 4.56
C ASP A 74 -7.81 5.60 3.10
N THR A 75 -7.14 6.71 2.79
CA THR A 75 -6.33 6.81 1.57
C THR A 75 -5.14 5.85 1.65
N GLY A 76 -4.67 5.40 0.48
CA GLY A 76 -3.38 4.71 0.39
C GLY A 76 -2.23 5.70 0.53
N GLU A 77 -1.03 5.17 0.75
CA GLU A 77 0.21 5.96 0.82
C GLU A 77 1.33 5.19 0.12
N ASN A 78 2.25 5.91 -0.50
CA ASN A 78 3.45 5.37 -1.11
C ASN A 78 4.65 6.17 -0.59
N ALA A 79 5.74 5.50 -0.24
CA ALA A 79 6.96 6.18 0.18
C ALA A 79 8.20 5.34 -0.13
N VAL A 80 9.36 5.98 -0.26
CA VAL A 80 10.67 5.33 -0.29
C VAL A 80 11.34 5.49 1.07
N ARG A 81 11.85 4.39 1.61
CA ARG A 81 12.82 4.41 2.69
C ARG A 81 14.22 4.41 2.10
N ARG A 82 14.91 5.54 2.20
CA ARG A 82 16.29 5.73 1.72
C ARG A 82 17.29 5.05 2.64
N ASN A 83 18.50 4.81 2.13
CA ASN A 83 19.58 4.23 2.94
C ASN A 83 20.03 5.16 4.09
N SER A 84 19.80 6.46 3.97
CA SER A 84 19.99 7.44 5.05
C SER A 84 19.02 7.24 6.22
N GLY A 85 17.94 6.48 6.02
CA GLY A 85 16.80 6.37 6.95
C GLY A 85 15.67 7.34 6.64
N ASP A 86 15.86 8.27 5.70
CA ASP A 86 14.83 9.23 5.30
C ASP A 86 13.63 8.52 4.64
N ILE A 87 12.44 9.05 4.90
CA ILE A 87 11.20 8.60 4.27
C ILE A 87 10.72 9.67 3.29
N GLU A 88 10.81 9.37 2.01
CA GLU A 88 10.37 10.24 0.93
C GLU A 88 8.98 9.80 0.45
N SER A 89 7.99 10.69 0.52
CA SER A 89 6.64 10.36 0.04
C SER A 89 6.57 10.42 -1.49
N LEU A 90 5.92 9.42 -2.10
CA LEU A 90 5.66 9.38 -3.53
C LEU A 90 4.19 9.69 -3.83
N ARG A 91 3.93 10.30 -4.99
CA ARG A 91 2.57 10.57 -5.47
C ARG A 91 1.85 9.29 -5.90
N ALA A 92 0.59 9.48 -6.30
CA ALA A 92 -0.27 8.42 -6.83
C ALA A 92 0.30 7.80 -8.11
N CYS A 93 0.81 8.65 -9.00
CA CYS A 93 1.54 8.33 -10.21
C CYS A 93 2.92 8.98 -10.08
N ASP A 94 3.96 8.20 -9.88
CA ASP A 94 5.31 8.72 -9.66
C ASP A 94 6.37 7.72 -10.10
N GLN A 95 7.63 8.17 -10.15
CA GLN A 95 8.77 7.32 -10.44
C GLN A 95 10.00 7.76 -9.66
N THR A 96 10.86 6.82 -9.32
CA THR A 96 12.13 7.05 -8.65
C THR A 96 13.10 5.91 -8.95
N VAL A 97 14.40 6.18 -8.82
CA VAL A 97 15.43 5.14 -8.73
C VAL A 97 15.60 4.76 -7.26
N LEU A 98 15.76 3.46 -6.99
CA LEU A 98 16.15 2.94 -5.67
C LEU A 98 17.54 2.32 -5.77
N ALA A 99 18.40 2.67 -4.81
CA ALA A 99 19.68 2.02 -4.64
C ALA A 99 19.52 0.68 -3.89
N PRO A 100 20.49 -0.25 -3.98
CA PRO A 100 20.51 -1.45 -3.13
C PRO A 100 20.38 -1.08 -1.64
N GLY A 101 19.49 -1.77 -0.93
CA GLY A 101 19.19 -1.51 0.49
C GLY A 101 17.98 -0.60 0.74
N GLU A 102 17.60 0.22 -0.25
CA GLU A 102 16.43 1.08 -0.15
C GLU A 102 15.14 0.29 -0.36
N ALA A 103 14.01 0.81 0.12
CA ALA A 103 12.75 0.09 0.04
C ALA A 103 11.58 0.97 -0.38
N ILE A 104 10.68 0.41 -1.19
CA ILE A 104 9.36 0.99 -1.42
C ILE A 104 8.39 0.51 -0.33
N VAL A 105 7.68 1.45 0.27
CA VAL A 105 6.63 1.24 1.26
C VAL A 105 5.29 1.56 0.60
N ILE A 106 4.38 0.58 0.59
CA ILE A 106 3.06 0.71 -0.03
C ILE A 106 2.00 0.39 1.02
N LYS A 107 1.12 1.34 1.30
CA LYS A 107 -0.10 1.14 2.10
C LYS A 107 -1.31 1.20 1.16
N THR A 108 -2.12 0.16 1.14
CA THR A 108 -3.31 0.15 0.29
C THR A 108 -4.42 1.04 0.87
N PRO A 109 -5.21 1.71 0.01
CA PRO A 109 -6.44 2.37 0.44
C PRO A 109 -7.45 1.33 0.93
N THR A 110 -8.45 1.78 1.69
CA THR A 110 -9.51 0.91 2.21
C THR A 110 -10.89 1.41 1.81
N GLY A 111 -11.87 0.50 1.81
CA GLY A 111 -13.27 0.88 1.56
C GLY A 111 -13.86 1.69 2.71
N GLY A 112 -14.92 2.44 2.41
CA GLY A 112 -15.77 3.05 3.44
C GLY A 112 -16.76 2.04 4.04
N GLY A 113 -17.17 2.29 5.28
CA GLY A 113 -18.16 1.47 5.97
C GLY A 113 -19.59 1.74 5.49
N PHE A 114 -20.51 0.85 5.86
CA PHE A 114 -21.94 1.00 5.59
C PHE A 114 -22.74 1.11 6.89
N GLY A 115 -23.67 2.07 6.93
CA GLY A 115 -24.57 2.30 8.05
C GLY A 115 -23.90 3.03 9.21
N LYS A 116 -24.69 3.78 10.00
CA LYS A 116 -24.20 4.42 11.24
C LYS A 116 -23.70 3.38 12.24
N ALA A 117 -22.51 3.61 12.80
CA ALA A 117 -21.90 2.79 13.84
C ALA A 117 -22.64 2.91 15.18
#